data_AF-A0A382DDV3-F1
#
_entry.id   AF-A0A382DDV3-F1
#
_cell.length_a   1.000
_cell.length_b   1.000
_cell.length_c   1.000
_cell.angle_alpha   90.00
_cell.angle_beta   90.00
_cell.angle_gamma   90.00
#
_symmetry.space_group_name_H-M   'P 1'
#
loop_
_entity.id
_entity.type
_entity.pdbx_description
1 polymer ?
#
loop_
_entity_poly.entity_id
_entity_poly.type
_entity_poly.pdbx_seq_one_letter_code
_entity_poly.pdbx_strand_id
1 'polypeptide(L)'
;MKLKQLSCFAAGLLAGVATLMAKPVLVNGGKDLKHLAKIENKLNEGGAEIDLTVATRNGRWPLGYLEMAQAGKYTNPALCAAWYSERHQPGTGVYTVSDEIMLVGAEDVYDGVGGVIGWLDSESGIGISFTLNHYDGFQVGTVSFLTDDPDANRSLDGLFDLDGSPARAAIDSALSGKGSYDGSKWVRMELAFSAPTEEDKAALEDVTARITATVFSRTTKIVEFTREIVLLTNLPMPEGSKHRFGYFGYWDSLWEEGNKVAIYRNLKIDGELYNSPPTIEPIDDLTINENGTGEVVVLIDDLELGSSQLEMSAESSNPVLLPVEGIAIDPYGSERTLTITPSANAHGEAVITISVSDGVDQDSRAFTLTVNEVNDPTILSVARGGNGELTVEWVGGGVLQSSTDLKSWQAVEGASSPFPADPAEARKYFRVILE
;
A
#
# COMPACT_ATOMS: atom_id res chain seq x y z
N MET A 1 46.02 23.12 -46.10
CA MET A 1 45.00 23.82 -46.92
C MET A 1 44.18 22.78 -47.67
N LYS A 2 42.85 22.83 -47.50
CA LYS A 2 41.77 22.18 -48.27
C LYS A 2 41.45 20.67 -48.06
N LEU A 3 40.26 20.48 -47.49
CA LEU A 3 39.33 19.35 -47.58
C LEU A 3 39.02 18.89 -49.02
N LYS A 4 38.75 17.59 -49.17
CA LYS A 4 37.71 16.94 -50.02
C LYS A 4 37.33 15.61 -49.33
N GLN A 5 36.08 15.41 -48.84
CA GLN A 5 34.94 14.72 -49.51
C GLN A 5 35.32 13.31 -50.03
N LEU A 6 34.59 12.20 -49.83
CA LEU A 6 33.19 11.94 -49.42
C LEU A 6 33.06 10.41 -49.28
N SER A 7 32.34 9.89 -48.29
CA SER A 7 31.55 8.66 -48.46
C SER A 7 30.59 8.47 -47.29
N CYS A 8 29.32 8.75 -47.57
CA CYS A 8 28.16 8.41 -46.75
C CYS A 8 28.04 6.88 -46.61
N PHE A 9 27.74 6.39 -45.41
CA PHE A 9 26.94 5.17 -45.24
C PHE A 9 26.03 5.30 -44.02
N ALA A 10 24.73 5.19 -44.32
CA ALA A 10 23.61 4.77 -43.49
C ALA A 10 23.55 5.26 -42.03
N ALA A 11 22.69 6.26 -41.82
CA ALA A 11 22.02 6.46 -40.54
C ALA A 11 21.05 5.29 -40.29
N GLY A 12 21.50 4.28 -39.55
CA GLY A 12 20.62 3.37 -38.83
C GLY A 12 20.27 4.01 -37.50
N LEU A 13 19.08 4.60 -37.40
CA LEU A 13 18.52 5.05 -36.12
C LEU A 13 18.18 3.79 -35.32
N LEU A 14 19.14 3.25 -34.57
CA LEU A 14 18.86 2.35 -33.46
C LEU A 14 18.13 3.20 -32.41
N ALA A 15 16.80 3.20 -32.48
CA ALA A 15 15.96 3.53 -31.34
C ALA A 15 16.12 2.40 -30.32
N GLY A 16 17.27 2.37 -29.66
CA GLY A 16 17.41 1.70 -28.39
C GLY A 16 16.55 2.47 -27.41
N VAL A 17 15.32 2.00 -27.20
CA VAL A 17 14.57 2.34 -26.00
C VAL A 17 15.37 1.72 -24.86
N ALA A 18 16.33 2.48 -24.35
CA ALA A 18 16.93 2.19 -23.06
C ALA A 18 15.83 2.50 -22.04
N THR A 19 14.93 1.56 -21.83
CA THR A 19 14.08 1.54 -20.65
C THR A 19 15.06 1.49 -19.49
N LEU A 20 15.23 2.61 -18.79
CA LEU A 20 15.89 2.61 -17.50
C LEU A 20 15.01 1.69 -16.63
N MET A 21 15.35 0.41 -16.55
CA MET A 21 14.65 -0.52 -15.66
C MET A 21 14.74 0.10 -14.27
N ALA A 22 13.59 0.27 -13.63
CA ALA A 22 13.54 0.76 -12.26
C ALA A 22 14.45 -0.12 -11.39
N LYS A 23 15.05 0.43 -10.33
CA LYS A 23 15.82 -0.41 -9.41
C LYS A 23 14.85 -1.41 -8.75
N PRO A 24 15.24 -2.69 -8.60
CA PRO A 24 14.40 -3.66 -7.92
C PRO A 24 14.05 -3.19 -6.50
N VAL A 25 12.79 -3.37 -6.13
CA VAL A 25 12.27 -3.03 -4.80
C VAL A 25 12.62 -4.16 -3.82
N LEU A 26 13.25 -3.80 -2.70
CA LEU A 26 13.48 -4.73 -1.60
C LEU A 26 12.20 -4.85 -0.77
N VAL A 27 11.57 -6.02 -0.83
CA VAL A 27 10.31 -6.30 -0.16
C VAL A 27 10.55 -6.73 1.28
N ASN A 28 11.47 -7.66 1.49
CA ASN A 28 11.81 -8.13 2.83
C ASN A 28 13.30 -8.49 2.91
N GLY A 29 14.01 -7.87 3.86
CA GLY A 29 15.44 -8.11 4.12
C GLY A 29 15.72 -9.17 5.19
N GLY A 30 14.72 -9.93 5.62
CA GLY A 30 14.82 -10.98 6.65
C GLY A 30 14.96 -10.49 8.08
N LYS A 31 14.49 -9.27 8.41
CA LYS A 31 14.59 -8.69 9.76
C LYS A 31 13.31 -8.82 10.58
N ASP A 32 12.18 -8.92 9.91
CA ASP A 32 10.86 -9.10 10.49
C ASP A 32 9.94 -9.78 9.45
N LEU A 33 8.74 -10.15 9.88
CA LEU A 33 7.71 -10.77 9.04
C LEU A 33 6.59 -9.78 8.70
N LYS A 34 6.78 -8.48 8.93
CA LYS A 34 5.72 -7.51 8.65
C LYS A 34 5.45 -7.47 7.14
N HIS A 35 4.18 -7.31 6.79
CA HIS A 35 3.71 -7.24 5.40
C HIS A 35 3.95 -8.52 4.59
N LEU A 36 4.01 -9.67 5.27
CA LEU A 36 4.02 -10.99 4.67
C LEU A 36 2.79 -11.76 5.16
N ALA A 37 2.00 -12.25 4.22
CA ALA A 37 0.91 -13.19 4.49
C ALA A 37 1.35 -14.62 4.14
N LYS A 38 0.81 -15.59 4.88
CA LYS A 38 1.03 -17.02 4.66
C LYS A 38 -0.13 -17.59 3.85
N ILE A 39 0.18 -18.40 2.85
CA ILE A 39 -0.74 -19.38 2.28
C ILE A 39 -0.12 -20.76 2.44
N GLU A 40 -0.94 -21.70 2.86
CA GLU A 40 -0.55 -23.10 3.01
C GLU A 40 -1.57 -24.00 2.33
N ASN A 41 -1.14 -25.19 1.96
CA ASN A 41 -2.03 -26.11 1.30
C ASN A 41 -3.16 -26.56 2.24
N LYS A 42 -4.38 -26.61 1.69
CA LYS A 42 -5.58 -26.98 2.43
C LYS A 42 -5.55 -28.43 2.94
N LEU A 43 -4.80 -29.29 2.26
CA LEU A 43 -4.64 -30.70 2.58
C LEU A 43 -3.59 -30.89 3.68
N ASN A 44 -4.05 -30.96 4.92
CA ASN A 44 -3.20 -31.31 6.07
C ASN A 44 -3.97 -32.23 7.03
N GLU A 45 -3.76 -33.53 6.90
CA GLU A 45 -4.41 -34.53 7.77
C GLU A 45 -3.64 -34.78 9.08
N GLY A 46 -2.41 -34.29 9.20
CA GLY A 46 -1.49 -34.65 10.29
C GLY A 46 -1.18 -33.54 11.30
N GLY A 47 -1.70 -32.33 11.08
CA GLY A 47 -1.47 -31.18 11.95
C GLY A 47 -0.03 -30.68 11.94
N ALA A 48 0.74 -30.98 10.89
CA ALA A 48 2.03 -30.35 10.65
C ALA A 48 1.83 -29.00 9.97
N GLU A 49 2.68 -28.03 10.25
CA GLU A 49 2.65 -26.70 9.66
C GLU A 49 4.04 -26.36 9.12
N ILE A 50 4.12 -25.50 8.11
CA ILE A 50 5.37 -24.84 7.75
C ILE A 50 5.33 -23.45 8.37
N ASP A 51 6.37 -23.12 9.13
CA ASP A 51 6.55 -21.83 9.80
C ASP A 51 7.71 -21.06 9.18
N LEU A 52 7.57 -19.75 9.15
CA LEU A 52 8.63 -18.82 8.79
C LEU A 52 8.92 -17.94 10.00
N THR A 53 10.16 -17.94 10.46
CA THR A 53 10.57 -17.22 11.67
C THR A 53 11.76 -16.31 11.41
N VAL A 54 11.87 -15.23 12.17
CA VAL A 54 13.05 -14.36 12.12
C VAL A 54 14.20 -15.05 12.84
N ALA A 55 15.31 -15.27 12.15
CA ALA A 55 16.50 -15.79 12.80
C ALA A 55 17.05 -14.77 13.78
N THR A 56 17.27 -15.18 15.04
CA THR A 56 17.75 -14.27 16.09
C THR A 56 18.97 -14.80 16.81
N ARG A 57 19.86 -13.87 17.18
CA ARG A 57 20.93 -14.16 18.13
C ARG A 57 20.36 -14.18 19.55
N ASN A 58 20.43 -15.32 20.21
CA ASN A 58 19.96 -15.53 21.59
C ASN A 58 18.49 -15.09 21.81
N GLY A 59 17.62 -15.27 20.80
CA GLY A 59 16.21 -14.91 20.91
C GLY A 59 15.91 -13.41 20.89
N ARG A 60 16.90 -12.53 20.69
CA ARG A 60 16.73 -11.09 20.94
C ARG A 60 17.07 -10.17 19.76
N TRP A 61 18.06 -10.53 18.94
CA TRP A 61 18.55 -9.63 17.88
C TRP A 61 18.45 -10.29 16.50
N PRO A 62 17.69 -9.71 15.55
CA PRO A 62 17.56 -10.25 14.20
C PRO A 62 18.92 -10.39 13.49
N LEU A 63 19.13 -11.53 12.84
CA LEU A 63 20.34 -11.84 12.08
C LEU A 63 20.23 -11.41 10.60
N GLY A 64 19.06 -10.94 10.15
CA GLY A 64 18.84 -10.48 8.78
C GLY A 64 18.58 -11.61 7.79
N TYR A 65 17.97 -12.71 8.24
CA TYR A 65 17.42 -13.76 7.41
C TYR A 65 16.24 -14.44 8.14
N LEU A 66 15.41 -15.11 7.36
CA LEU A 66 14.26 -15.88 7.84
C LEU A 66 14.60 -17.37 7.80
N GLU A 67 14.16 -18.13 8.79
CA GLU A 67 14.26 -19.58 8.83
C GLU A 67 12.86 -20.15 8.60
N MET A 68 12.72 -20.91 7.52
CA MET A 68 11.53 -21.71 7.30
C MET A 68 11.78 -23.10 7.88
N ALA A 69 10.87 -23.57 8.71
CA ALA A 69 10.98 -24.86 9.37
C ALA A 69 9.60 -25.51 9.49
N GLN A 70 9.58 -26.82 9.65
CA GLN A 70 8.36 -27.53 9.95
C GLN A 70 8.06 -27.46 11.45
N ALA A 71 6.78 -27.24 11.78
CA ALA A 71 6.19 -27.48 13.08
C ALA A 71 5.27 -28.72 13.02
N GLY A 72 5.21 -29.53 14.08
CA GLY A 72 4.39 -30.76 14.12
C GLY A 72 5.07 -31.99 13.49
N LYS A 73 4.45 -33.17 13.66
CA LYS A 73 5.14 -34.48 13.51
C LYS A 73 4.76 -35.30 12.28
N TYR A 74 3.64 -35.00 11.61
CA TYR A 74 3.14 -35.83 10.51
C TYR A 74 2.36 -35.00 9.51
N THR A 75 2.53 -35.27 8.21
CA THR A 75 1.60 -34.84 7.16
C THR A 75 1.34 -35.97 6.19
N ASN A 76 0.14 -35.97 5.62
CA ASN A 76 -0.22 -36.73 4.43
C ASN A 76 -1.40 -36.01 3.78
N PRO A 77 -1.30 -35.48 2.55
CA PRO A 77 -0.13 -35.45 1.67
C PRO A 77 0.96 -34.47 2.12
N ALA A 78 2.04 -34.35 1.35
CA ALA A 78 3.11 -33.38 1.55
C ALA A 78 2.60 -31.94 1.70
N LEU A 79 3.30 -31.12 2.49
CA LEU A 79 2.93 -29.73 2.75
C LEU A 79 3.66 -28.77 1.81
N CYS A 80 2.97 -27.74 1.37
CA CYS A 80 3.59 -26.57 0.75
C CYS A 80 3.04 -25.30 1.36
N ALA A 81 3.91 -24.30 1.47
CA ALA A 81 3.54 -22.98 1.96
C ALA A 81 4.29 -21.89 1.19
N ALA A 82 3.66 -20.74 1.06
CA ALA A 82 4.29 -19.54 0.58
C ALA A 82 4.05 -18.38 1.54
N TRP A 83 5.04 -17.50 1.65
CA TRP A 83 4.90 -16.20 2.29
C TRP A 83 5.05 -15.12 1.24
N TYR A 84 3.95 -14.47 0.93
CA TYR A 84 3.89 -13.49 -0.14
C TYR A 84 3.80 -12.06 0.40
N SER A 85 4.23 -11.10 -0.43
CA SER A 85 4.12 -9.70 -0.07
C SER A 85 2.66 -9.25 -0.04
N GLU A 86 2.24 -8.68 1.08
CA GLU A 86 0.95 -7.98 1.17
C GLU A 86 1.06 -6.56 0.64
N ARG A 87 2.25 -5.98 0.68
CA ARG A 87 2.50 -4.58 0.35
C ARG A 87 2.80 -4.32 -1.12
N HIS A 88 3.49 -5.23 -1.80
CA HIS A 88 3.88 -5.02 -3.18
C HIS A 88 3.31 -6.16 -4.02
N GLN A 89 2.72 -5.80 -5.16
CA GLN A 89 2.05 -6.72 -6.07
C GLN A 89 2.52 -6.44 -7.50
N PRO A 90 2.69 -7.46 -8.37
CA PRO A 90 3.03 -7.21 -9.76
C PRO A 90 1.88 -6.48 -10.46
N GLY A 91 2.18 -5.39 -11.15
CA GLY A 91 1.20 -4.60 -11.91
C GLY A 91 0.86 -5.22 -13.26
N THR A 92 1.76 -6.03 -13.80
CA THR A 92 1.60 -6.71 -15.09
C THR A 92 2.10 -8.16 -15.01
N GLY A 93 1.93 -8.91 -16.10
CA GLY A 93 2.57 -10.22 -16.29
C GLY A 93 4.07 -10.15 -16.64
N VAL A 94 4.71 -8.99 -16.49
CA VAL A 94 6.12 -8.78 -16.83
C VAL A 94 6.87 -8.26 -15.61
N TYR A 95 7.56 -9.16 -14.93
CA TYR A 95 8.35 -8.84 -13.74
C TYR A 95 9.32 -9.97 -13.42
N THR A 96 10.27 -9.70 -12.53
CA THR A 96 11.19 -10.70 -11.97
C THR A 96 11.05 -10.70 -10.46
N VAL A 97 10.81 -11.87 -9.88
CA VAL A 97 10.97 -12.10 -8.44
C VAL A 97 12.33 -12.74 -8.19
N SER A 98 13.03 -12.26 -7.17
CA SER A 98 14.32 -12.83 -6.78
C SER A 98 14.48 -12.89 -5.28
N ASP A 99 15.24 -13.88 -4.82
CA ASP A 99 15.59 -14.04 -3.40
C ASP A 99 16.99 -14.65 -3.23
N GLU A 100 17.63 -14.38 -2.10
CA GLU A 100 18.81 -15.14 -1.68
C GLU A 100 18.39 -16.28 -0.76
N ILE A 101 18.73 -17.50 -1.18
CA ILE A 101 18.34 -18.72 -0.48
C ILE A 101 19.59 -19.49 -0.11
N MET A 102 19.58 -20.04 1.10
CA MET A 102 20.55 -21.01 1.57
C MET A 102 19.78 -22.20 2.10
N LEU A 103 20.05 -23.39 1.57
CA LEU A 103 19.40 -24.58 2.07
C LEU A 103 19.94 -24.96 3.45
N VAL A 104 19.07 -25.53 4.27
CA VAL A 104 19.47 -26.09 5.55
C VAL A 104 18.88 -27.46 5.67
N GLY A 105 19.70 -28.48 5.49
CA GLY A 105 19.36 -29.88 5.66
C GLY A 105 20.67 -30.63 5.77
N ALA A 106 20.74 -31.65 6.62
CA ALA A 106 21.91 -32.52 6.65
C ALA A 106 22.12 -33.06 5.23
N GLU A 107 23.38 -33.28 4.82
CA GLU A 107 23.78 -33.70 3.47
C GLU A 107 23.08 -34.98 2.95
N ASP A 108 22.22 -35.61 3.76
CA ASP A 108 21.55 -36.90 3.57
C ASP A 108 20.01 -36.89 3.80
N VAL A 109 19.32 -35.73 3.89
CA VAL A 109 17.86 -35.68 4.13
C VAL A 109 17.10 -35.08 2.95
N TYR A 110 16.19 -35.88 2.37
CA TYR A 110 15.74 -35.86 0.98
C TYR A 110 14.54 -34.94 0.65
N ASP A 111 13.95 -34.24 1.63
CA ASP A 111 12.50 -33.96 1.56
C ASP A 111 12.06 -32.51 1.85
N GLY A 112 12.99 -31.60 2.19
CA GLY A 112 12.71 -30.16 2.38
C GLY A 112 13.24 -29.30 1.23
N VAL A 113 12.37 -28.48 0.61
CA VAL A 113 12.69 -27.72 -0.60
C VAL A 113 12.34 -26.26 -0.41
N GLY A 114 13.32 -25.37 -0.59
CA GLY A 114 13.11 -23.93 -0.62
C GLY A 114 13.16 -23.34 -2.02
N GLY A 115 12.53 -22.20 -2.20
CA GLY A 115 12.49 -21.50 -3.48
C GLY A 115 11.80 -20.15 -3.44
N VAL A 116 11.58 -19.61 -4.63
CA VAL A 116 10.75 -18.42 -4.86
C VAL A 116 9.48 -18.82 -5.58
N ILE A 117 8.42 -18.06 -5.38
CA ILE A 117 7.16 -18.21 -6.12
C ILE A 117 6.73 -16.88 -6.72
N GLY A 118 6.18 -16.94 -7.92
CA GLY A 118 5.51 -15.83 -8.59
C GLY A 118 4.29 -16.35 -9.34
N TRP A 119 3.59 -15.47 -10.05
CA TRP A 119 2.34 -15.77 -10.75
C TRP A 119 1.29 -16.35 -9.82
N LEU A 120 1.42 -16.03 -8.53
CA LEU A 120 0.60 -16.59 -7.47
C LEU A 120 -0.67 -15.77 -7.41
N ASP A 121 -1.80 -16.41 -7.68
CA ASP A 121 -3.11 -15.82 -7.49
C ASP A 121 -3.59 -16.11 -6.06
N SER A 122 -3.86 -15.05 -5.28
CA SER A 122 -4.24 -15.20 -3.87
C SER A 122 -5.64 -15.78 -3.65
N GLU A 123 -6.49 -15.85 -4.68
CA GLU A 123 -7.87 -16.33 -4.57
C GLU A 123 -7.99 -17.82 -4.96
N SER A 124 -7.38 -18.22 -6.07
CA SER A 124 -7.31 -19.61 -6.54
C SER A 124 -6.18 -20.40 -5.88
N GLY A 125 -5.16 -19.72 -5.36
CA GLY A 125 -3.97 -20.32 -4.78
C GLY A 125 -3.07 -21.02 -5.80
N ILE A 126 -3.21 -20.73 -7.09
CA ILE A 126 -2.33 -21.27 -8.14
C ILE A 126 -1.13 -20.35 -8.30
N GLY A 127 0.07 -20.91 -8.36
CA GLY A 127 1.29 -20.16 -8.65
C GLY A 127 2.39 -20.98 -9.30
N ILE A 128 3.45 -20.30 -9.72
CA ILE A 128 4.63 -20.89 -10.37
C ILE A 128 5.82 -20.75 -9.44
N SER A 129 6.34 -21.88 -8.98
CA SER A 129 7.48 -21.97 -8.08
C SER A 129 8.77 -22.25 -8.85
N PHE A 130 9.88 -21.68 -8.38
CA PHE A 130 11.23 -22.05 -8.75
C PHE A 130 11.97 -22.54 -7.51
N THR A 131 12.26 -23.83 -7.49
CA THR A 131 12.71 -24.55 -6.29
C THR A 131 13.97 -25.36 -6.58
N LEU A 132 14.65 -25.81 -5.53
CA LEU A 132 15.79 -26.72 -5.64
C LEU A 132 15.38 -28.14 -5.22
N ASN A 133 14.90 -28.95 -6.16
CA ASN A 133 14.15 -30.19 -5.95
C ASN A 133 14.95 -31.53 -5.78
N HIS A 134 14.37 -32.37 -4.88
CA HIS A 134 14.32 -33.82 -4.54
C HIS A 134 15.37 -34.84 -5.00
N TYR A 135 16.22 -34.56 -5.99
CA TYR A 135 17.35 -35.45 -6.29
C TYR A 135 18.69 -34.73 -6.36
N ASP A 136 18.73 -33.47 -6.82
CA ASP A 136 19.88 -32.54 -6.84
C ASP A 136 19.72 -31.59 -8.05
N GLY A 137 18.62 -30.85 -8.17
CA GLY A 137 18.42 -29.96 -9.33
C GLY A 137 17.45 -28.82 -9.11
N PHE A 138 17.62 -27.73 -9.85
CA PHE A 138 16.68 -26.61 -9.84
C PHE A 138 15.51 -26.91 -10.75
N GLN A 139 14.28 -26.69 -10.28
CA GLN A 139 13.06 -27.04 -11.01
C GLN A 139 12.04 -25.90 -10.98
N VAL A 140 11.40 -25.67 -12.13
CA VAL A 140 10.18 -24.85 -12.22
C VAL A 140 8.97 -25.77 -12.19
N GLY A 141 7.94 -25.41 -11.43
CA GLY A 141 6.69 -26.17 -11.36
C GLY A 141 5.51 -25.34 -10.91
N THR A 142 4.31 -25.85 -11.13
CA THR A 142 3.08 -25.25 -10.62
C THR A 142 2.68 -25.84 -9.28
N VAL A 143 2.04 -25.01 -8.47
CA VAL A 143 1.54 -25.35 -7.15
C VAL A 143 0.13 -24.81 -7.04
N SER A 144 -0.78 -25.61 -6.48
CA SER A 144 -2.11 -25.16 -6.07
C SER A 144 -2.29 -25.37 -4.57
N PHE A 145 -2.47 -24.28 -3.82
CA PHE A 145 -2.63 -24.35 -2.36
C PHE A 145 -4.06 -24.70 -1.92
N LEU A 146 -5.07 -24.42 -2.74
CA LEU A 146 -6.48 -24.53 -2.32
C LEU A 146 -7.20 -25.78 -2.85
N THR A 147 -6.51 -26.55 -3.69
CA THR A 147 -6.98 -27.84 -4.21
C THR A 147 -7.02 -28.91 -3.12
N ASP A 148 -7.92 -29.89 -3.29
CA ASP A 148 -7.98 -31.11 -2.49
C ASP A 148 -7.27 -32.31 -3.17
N ASP A 149 -6.50 -32.04 -4.22
CA ASP A 149 -5.65 -33.01 -4.93
C ASP A 149 -4.20 -32.98 -4.42
N PRO A 150 -3.67 -34.07 -3.85
CA PRO A 150 -2.28 -34.15 -3.40
C PRO A 150 -1.25 -33.97 -4.53
N ASP A 151 -1.59 -34.36 -5.77
CA ASP A 151 -0.68 -34.27 -6.92
C ASP A 151 -0.56 -32.83 -7.43
N ALA A 152 -1.53 -31.97 -7.12
CA ALA A 152 -1.52 -30.56 -7.49
C ALA A 152 -0.62 -29.68 -6.61
N ASN A 153 -0.04 -30.23 -5.53
CA ASN A 153 0.97 -29.55 -4.72
C ASN A 153 2.31 -29.37 -5.49
N ARG A 154 2.58 -30.23 -6.48
CA ARG A 154 3.81 -30.22 -7.30
C ARG A 154 3.55 -30.74 -8.71
N SER A 155 2.93 -29.90 -9.55
CA SER A 155 2.59 -30.25 -10.92
C SER A 155 3.46 -29.51 -11.95
N LEU A 156 3.33 -29.89 -13.22
CA LEU A 156 3.81 -29.15 -14.39
C LEU A 156 2.65 -28.67 -15.27
N ASP A 157 1.40 -28.87 -14.83
CA ASP A 157 0.22 -28.46 -15.57
C ASP A 157 0.23 -26.96 -15.81
N GLY A 158 -0.03 -26.57 -17.07
CA GLY A 158 0.04 -25.18 -17.51
C GLY A 158 1.46 -24.67 -17.80
N LEU A 159 2.47 -25.54 -17.80
CA LEU A 159 3.83 -25.24 -18.27
C LEU A 159 4.15 -26.01 -19.55
N PHE A 160 4.82 -25.34 -20.47
CA PHE A 160 5.15 -25.86 -21.80
C PHE A 160 6.59 -25.54 -22.18
N ASP A 161 7.20 -26.43 -22.95
CA ASP A 161 8.48 -26.15 -23.62
C ASP A 161 8.28 -25.10 -24.73
N LEU A 162 9.38 -24.53 -25.23
CA LEU A 162 9.35 -23.47 -26.26
C LEU A 162 8.75 -23.90 -27.61
N ASP A 163 8.58 -25.21 -27.83
CA ASP A 163 7.91 -25.76 -29.00
C ASP A 163 6.40 -25.99 -28.78
N GLY A 164 5.87 -25.59 -27.62
CA GLY A 164 4.46 -25.71 -27.24
C GLY A 164 4.09 -27.09 -26.68
N SER A 165 5.04 -28.03 -26.59
CA SER A 165 4.77 -29.32 -25.96
C SER A 165 4.70 -29.21 -24.43
N PRO A 166 3.92 -30.06 -23.72
CA PRO A 166 3.83 -29.99 -22.26
C PRO A 166 5.18 -30.23 -21.58
N ALA A 167 5.49 -29.41 -20.58
CA ALA A 167 6.74 -29.51 -19.84
C ALA A 167 6.88 -30.85 -19.11
N ARG A 168 8.13 -31.28 -18.92
CA ARG A 168 8.49 -32.55 -18.29
C ARG A 168 9.50 -32.34 -17.16
N ALA A 169 9.48 -33.24 -16.18
CA ALA A 169 10.46 -33.28 -15.10
C ALA A 169 11.82 -33.85 -15.59
N ALA A 170 12.42 -33.20 -16.60
CA ALA A 170 13.64 -33.62 -17.27
C ALA A 170 14.59 -32.42 -17.48
N ILE A 171 15.90 -32.71 -17.55
CA ILE A 171 16.98 -31.71 -17.57
C ILE A 171 16.91 -30.78 -18.79
N ASP A 172 16.22 -31.15 -19.85
CA ASP A 172 16.01 -30.35 -21.06
C ASP A 172 14.71 -29.53 -21.04
N SER A 173 13.84 -29.76 -20.06
CA SER A 173 12.53 -29.10 -19.92
C SER A 173 12.46 -28.31 -18.61
N ALA A 174 11.64 -28.70 -17.64
CA ALA A 174 11.42 -27.94 -16.41
C ALA A 174 12.51 -28.10 -15.32
N LEU A 175 13.58 -28.84 -15.58
CA LEU A 175 14.67 -29.13 -14.64
C LEU A 175 16.03 -28.63 -15.16
N SER A 176 16.88 -28.16 -14.26
CA SER A 176 18.32 -27.97 -14.42
C SER A 176 19.07 -28.75 -13.34
N GLY A 177 20.24 -29.29 -13.65
CA GLY A 177 21.09 -29.89 -12.61
C GLY A 177 21.48 -28.88 -11.51
N LYS A 178 21.82 -29.37 -10.31
CA LYS A 178 22.35 -28.56 -9.18
C LYS A 178 23.73 -27.98 -9.48
N GLY A 179 24.46 -28.58 -10.41
CA GLY A 179 25.78 -28.15 -10.81
C GLY A 179 26.77 -28.15 -9.64
N SER A 180 27.61 -27.13 -9.52
CA SER A 180 28.59 -26.99 -8.43
C SER A 180 28.04 -26.33 -7.15
N TYR A 181 26.72 -26.28 -6.99
CA TYR A 181 26.10 -25.63 -5.83
C TYR A 181 26.37 -26.38 -4.51
N ASP A 182 26.96 -25.67 -3.55
CA ASP A 182 27.13 -26.06 -2.14
C ASP A 182 25.96 -25.52 -1.31
N GLY A 183 25.14 -26.41 -0.75
CA GLY A 183 23.94 -26.06 0.03
C GLY A 183 24.21 -25.17 1.25
N SER A 184 25.45 -25.18 1.77
CA SER A 184 25.87 -24.29 2.87
C SER A 184 26.14 -22.85 2.44
N LYS A 185 26.01 -22.56 1.14
CA LYS A 185 26.20 -21.24 0.55
C LYS A 185 24.90 -20.64 0.08
N TRP A 186 24.87 -19.32 0.11
CA TRP A 186 23.81 -18.53 -0.49
C TRP A 186 23.92 -18.58 -2.02
N VAL A 187 22.78 -18.81 -2.66
CA VAL A 187 22.54 -18.54 -4.08
C VAL A 187 21.45 -17.50 -4.22
N ARG A 188 21.44 -16.80 -5.35
CA ARG A 188 20.31 -15.96 -5.75
C ARG A 188 19.50 -16.71 -6.77
N MET A 189 18.23 -16.96 -6.48
CA MET A 189 17.27 -17.55 -7.41
C MET A 189 16.47 -16.41 -8.04
N GLU A 190 16.39 -16.37 -9.37
CA GLU A 190 15.58 -15.39 -10.11
C GLU A 190 14.57 -16.13 -10.97
N LEU A 191 13.30 -15.75 -10.82
CA LEU A 191 12.18 -16.23 -11.62
C LEU A 191 11.55 -15.03 -12.32
N ALA A 192 11.75 -14.96 -13.63
CA ALA A 192 11.33 -13.86 -14.48
C ALA A 192 10.16 -14.28 -15.37
N PHE A 193 9.23 -13.36 -15.56
CA PHE A 193 8.08 -13.46 -16.45
C PHE A 193 8.16 -12.34 -17.47
N SER A 194 7.97 -12.68 -18.73
CA SER A 194 8.09 -11.76 -19.85
C SER A 194 6.95 -11.95 -20.84
N ALA A 195 6.64 -10.91 -21.59
CA ALA A 195 5.63 -10.96 -22.63
C ALA A 195 6.02 -12.03 -23.67
N PRO A 196 5.08 -12.87 -24.13
CA PRO A 196 5.36 -13.88 -25.15
C PRO A 196 5.84 -13.25 -26.45
N THR A 197 6.85 -13.86 -27.09
CA THR A 197 7.29 -13.47 -28.44
C THR A 197 6.32 -13.96 -29.50
N GLU A 198 6.50 -13.55 -30.76
CA GLU A 198 5.67 -14.06 -31.85
C GLU A 198 5.91 -15.56 -32.11
N GLU A 199 7.12 -16.04 -31.86
CA GLU A 199 7.44 -17.47 -31.89
C GLU A 199 6.72 -18.23 -30.76
N ASP A 200 6.63 -17.65 -29.56
CA ASP A 200 5.92 -18.27 -28.44
C ASP A 200 4.42 -18.42 -28.75
N LYS A 201 3.81 -17.37 -29.31
CA LYS A 201 2.39 -17.40 -29.74
C LYS A 201 2.14 -18.37 -30.89
N ALA A 202 3.15 -18.62 -31.73
CA ALA A 202 3.06 -19.60 -32.80
C ALA A 202 3.20 -21.05 -32.27
N ALA A 203 3.94 -21.24 -31.18
CA ALA A 203 4.10 -22.53 -30.50
C ALA A 203 2.90 -22.88 -29.62
N LEU A 204 2.34 -21.90 -28.90
CA LEU A 204 1.23 -22.06 -27.97
C LEU A 204 0.23 -20.90 -28.15
N GLU A 205 -0.97 -21.22 -28.65
CA GLU A 205 -1.98 -20.21 -29.06
C GLU A 205 -2.46 -19.33 -27.89
N ASP A 206 -2.60 -19.90 -26.70
CA ASP A 206 -3.10 -19.26 -25.48
C ASP A 206 -1.99 -18.88 -24.49
N VAL A 207 -0.75 -18.74 -24.98
CA VAL A 207 0.39 -18.36 -24.13
C VAL A 207 0.15 -17.02 -23.44
N THR A 208 0.31 -17.01 -22.13
CA THR A 208 0.15 -15.82 -21.29
C THR A 208 1.49 -15.18 -20.93
N ALA A 209 2.53 -15.99 -20.70
CA ALA A 209 3.88 -15.50 -20.44
C ALA A 209 4.97 -16.48 -20.85
N ARG A 210 6.15 -15.92 -21.14
CA ARG A 210 7.43 -16.66 -21.18
C ARG A 210 8.10 -16.54 -19.82
N ILE A 211 8.48 -17.69 -19.26
CA ILE A 211 9.13 -17.84 -17.96
C ILE A 211 10.62 -18.10 -18.17
N THR A 212 11.46 -17.42 -17.41
CA THR A 212 12.89 -17.67 -17.33
C THR A 212 13.30 -17.86 -15.87
N ALA A 213 13.87 -19.00 -15.54
CA ALA A 213 14.36 -19.29 -14.19
C ALA A 213 15.86 -19.55 -14.20
N THR A 214 16.60 -18.78 -13.39
CA THR A 214 18.06 -18.79 -13.37
C THR A 214 18.58 -18.74 -11.94
N VAL A 215 19.60 -19.55 -11.66
CA VAL A 215 20.30 -19.55 -10.38
C VAL A 215 21.69 -18.95 -10.51
N PHE A 216 22.00 -18.01 -9.63
CA PHE A 216 23.29 -17.35 -9.56
C PHE A 216 24.00 -17.70 -8.27
N SER A 217 25.32 -17.78 -8.34
CA SER A 217 26.17 -17.75 -7.15
C SER A 217 25.96 -16.44 -6.37
N ARG A 218 26.70 -16.22 -5.27
CA ARG A 218 26.75 -14.89 -4.61
C ARG A 218 27.18 -13.74 -5.52
N THR A 219 27.72 -14.04 -6.70
CA THR A 219 28.07 -13.06 -7.73
C THR A 219 27.04 -13.10 -8.85
N THR A 220 27.14 -12.23 -9.84
CA THR A 220 26.25 -12.25 -11.03
C THR A 220 26.50 -13.43 -11.98
N LYS A 221 27.37 -14.38 -11.61
CA LYS A 221 27.63 -15.58 -12.41
C LYS A 221 26.64 -16.68 -12.06
N ILE A 222 26.06 -17.25 -13.12
CA ILE A 222 25.27 -18.49 -13.06
C ILE A 222 26.11 -19.58 -12.36
N VAL A 223 25.46 -20.41 -11.56
CA VAL A 223 26.14 -21.53 -10.89
C VAL A 223 26.70 -22.49 -11.93
N GLU A 224 27.96 -22.89 -11.77
CA GLU A 224 28.65 -23.73 -12.76
C GLU A 224 27.91 -25.04 -12.97
N PHE A 225 27.82 -25.50 -14.22
CA PHE A 225 27.09 -26.70 -14.65
C PHE A 225 25.56 -26.67 -14.45
N THR A 226 24.99 -25.51 -14.12
CA THR A 226 23.55 -25.27 -14.21
C THR A 226 23.21 -24.60 -15.53
N ARG A 227 21.93 -24.62 -15.91
CA ARG A 227 21.42 -23.89 -17.07
C ARG A 227 20.24 -23.00 -16.67
N GLU A 228 19.93 -22.08 -17.57
CA GLU A 228 18.67 -21.37 -17.56
C GLU A 228 17.54 -22.33 -17.99
N ILE A 229 16.43 -22.28 -17.26
CA ILE A 229 15.17 -22.95 -17.61
C ILE A 229 14.28 -21.92 -18.28
N VAL A 230 13.81 -22.22 -19.49
CA VAL A 230 12.92 -21.33 -20.25
C VAL A 230 11.68 -22.11 -20.64
N LEU A 231 10.52 -21.64 -20.22
CA LEU A 231 9.22 -22.29 -20.42
C LEU A 231 8.19 -21.26 -20.89
N LEU A 232 7.07 -21.75 -21.39
CA LEU A 232 5.85 -20.99 -21.63
C LEU A 232 4.79 -21.40 -20.61
N THR A 233 3.85 -20.51 -20.34
CA THR A 233 2.64 -20.84 -19.58
C THR A 233 1.40 -20.30 -20.26
N ASN A 234 0.28 -20.98 -20.06
CA ASN A 234 -1.06 -20.52 -20.43
C ASN A 234 -1.94 -20.26 -19.19
N LEU A 235 -1.35 -20.24 -17.99
CA LEU A 235 -2.11 -19.92 -16.79
C LEU A 235 -2.69 -18.51 -16.92
N PRO A 236 -3.97 -18.30 -16.55
CA PRO A 236 -4.57 -16.98 -16.59
C PRO A 236 -3.73 -16.02 -15.75
N MET A 237 -3.50 -14.82 -16.29
CA MET A 237 -2.78 -13.79 -15.54
C MET A 237 -3.64 -13.39 -14.33
N PRO A 238 -3.09 -13.43 -13.10
CA PRO A 238 -3.82 -12.97 -11.93
C PRO A 238 -4.17 -11.47 -12.05
N GLU A 239 -5.34 -11.08 -11.54
CA GLU A 239 -5.70 -9.66 -11.44
C GLU A 239 -4.70 -8.92 -10.54
N GLY A 240 -4.39 -7.66 -10.84
CA GLY A 240 -3.34 -6.91 -10.14
C GLY A 240 -3.49 -6.95 -8.60
N SER A 241 -4.70 -6.73 -8.09
CA SER A 241 -5.01 -6.78 -6.65
C SER A 241 -4.95 -8.17 -6.02
N LYS A 242 -4.83 -9.24 -6.82
CA LYS A 242 -4.73 -10.65 -6.41
C LYS A 242 -3.41 -11.30 -6.79
N HIS A 243 -2.58 -10.61 -7.57
CA HIS A 243 -1.31 -11.10 -8.05
C HIS A 243 -0.25 -11.00 -6.96
N ARG A 244 0.42 -12.11 -6.66
CA ARG A 244 1.38 -12.26 -5.56
C ARG A 244 2.68 -12.91 -6.01
N PHE A 245 3.69 -12.71 -5.18
CA PHE A 245 5.00 -13.36 -5.25
C PHE A 245 5.59 -13.44 -3.84
N GLY A 246 6.54 -14.34 -3.63
CA GLY A 246 7.04 -14.58 -2.29
C GLY A 246 8.12 -15.64 -2.16
N TYR A 247 8.37 -15.97 -0.89
CA TYR A 247 9.12 -17.15 -0.50
C TYR A 247 8.25 -18.39 -0.66
N PHE A 248 8.88 -19.52 -1.00
CA PHE A 248 8.18 -20.78 -1.16
C PHE A 248 8.92 -21.92 -0.46
N GLY A 249 8.17 -22.76 0.25
CA GLY A 249 8.65 -23.98 0.85
C GLY A 249 7.76 -25.17 0.55
N TYR A 250 8.39 -26.32 0.37
CA TYR A 250 7.74 -27.62 0.29
C TYR A 250 8.41 -28.60 1.26
N TRP A 251 7.62 -29.52 1.79
CA TRP A 251 8.08 -30.55 2.70
C TRP A 251 7.35 -31.89 2.50
N ASP A 252 8.10 -33.00 2.50
CA ASP A 252 7.59 -34.38 2.44
C ASP A 252 7.79 -35.16 3.78
N SER A 253 6.82 -36.03 4.06
CA SER A 253 6.33 -36.64 5.31
C SER A 253 7.28 -37.19 6.41
N LEU A 254 8.60 -37.09 6.34
CA LEU A 254 9.54 -37.85 7.20
C LEU A 254 10.48 -37.04 8.11
N TRP A 255 9.99 -36.03 8.86
CA TRP A 255 10.84 -35.10 9.63
C TRP A 255 10.35 -34.93 11.08
N GLU A 256 11.30 -34.62 11.97
CA GLU A 256 11.01 -34.18 13.34
C GLU A 256 10.71 -32.68 13.39
N GLU A 257 9.88 -32.26 14.34
CA GLU A 257 9.55 -30.86 14.59
C GLU A 257 10.82 -30.00 14.75
N GLY A 258 10.86 -28.85 14.07
CA GLY A 258 11.96 -27.89 14.10
C GLY A 258 13.04 -28.10 13.03
N ASN A 259 12.92 -29.12 12.20
CA ASN A 259 13.81 -29.28 11.07
C ASN A 259 13.57 -28.18 10.01
N LYS A 260 14.66 -27.64 9.45
CA LYS A 260 14.65 -26.45 8.58
C LYS A 260 14.44 -26.83 7.12
N VAL A 261 13.54 -26.13 6.42
CA VAL A 261 13.32 -26.29 4.98
C VAL A 261 14.39 -25.51 4.22
N ALA A 262 14.48 -24.20 4.49
CA ALA A 262 15.52 -23.34 3.96
C ALA A 262 15.61 -22.02 4.74
N ILE A 263 16.66 -21.27 4.45
CA ILE A 263 16.88 -19.92 4.94
C ILE A 263 16.75 -18.93 3.79
N TYR A 264 16.05 -17.82 4.02
CA TYR A 264 15.70 -16.82 3.01
C TYR A 264 16.11 -15.41 3.43
N ARG A 265 16.46 -14.55 2.47
CA ARG A 265 16.58 -13.10 2.68
C ARG A 265 16.67 -12.35 1.35
N ASN A 266 16.29 -11.08 1.40
CA ASN A 266 16.38 -10.15 0.26
C ASN A 266 15.39 -10.48 -0.85
N LEU A 267 14.16 -10.85 -0.49
CA LEU A 267 13.05 -10.93 -1.43
C LEU A 267 12.90 -9.59 -2.14
N LYS A 268 12.94 -9.63 -3.47
CA LYS A 268 12.87 -8.48 -4.34
C LYS A 268 11.93 -8.74 -5.50
N ILE A 269 11.35 -7.65 -5.99
CA ILE A 269 10.63 -7.60 -7.25
C ILE A 269 11.24 -6.51 -8.15
N ASP A 270 11.38 -6.82 -9.43
CA ASP A 270 11.71 -5.88 -10.50
C ASP A 270 10.60 -5.92 -11.55
N GLY A 271 10.06 -4.77 -11.94
CA GLY A 271 8.91 -4.66 -12.84
C GLY A 271 7.95 -3.55 -12.40
N GLU A 272 6.88 -3.38 -13.17
CA GLU A 272 5.79 -2.49 -12.79
C GLU A 272 5.03 -3.09 -11.60
N LEU A 273 4.70 -2.25 -10.62
CA LEU A 273 3.92 -2.63 -9.46
C LEU A 273 2.47 -2.18 -9.63
N TYR A 274 1.55 -2.98 -9.11
CA TYR A 274 0.16 -2.58 -8.99
C TYR A 274 0.03 -1.50 -7.91
N ASN A 275 -0.76 -0.47 -8.18
CA ASN A 275 -1.06 0.61 -7.24
C ASN A 275 -2.43 0.36 -6.61
N SER A 276 -2.51 0.30 -5.30
CA SER A 276 -3.76 0.27 -4.56
C SER A 276 -4.18 1.71 -4.26
N PRO A 277 -5.45 2.09 -4.44
CA PRO A 277 -5.88 3.43 -4.04
C PRO A 277 -5.71 3.62 -2.52
N PRO A 278 -5.43 4.85 -2.06
CA PRO A 278 -5.40 5.14 -0.64
C PRO A 278 -6.79 4.91 -0.03
N THR A 279 -6.84 4.77 1.28
CA THR A 279 -8.07 4.54 2.03
C THR A 279 -8.33 5.67 3.02
N ILE A 280 -9.62 5.96 3.21
CA ILE A 280 -10.10 6.89 4.22
C ILE A 280 -11.16 6.17 5.06
N GLU A 281 -10.96 6.14 6.38
CA GLU A 281 -11.96 5.59 7.30
C GLU A 281 -13.26 6.42 7.28
N PRO A 282 -14.40 5.84 7.68
CA PRO A 282 -15.64 6.60 7.84
C PRO A 282 -15.46 7.82 8.75
N ILE A 283 -16.03 8.95 8.33
CA ILE A 283 -15.96 10.22 9.06
C ILE A 283 -17.37 10.54 9.56
N ASP A 284 -17.50 10.82 10.86
CA ASP A 284 -18.78 11.21 11.45
C ASP A 284 -19.15 12.66 11.10
N ASP A 285 -20.45 12.93 11.05
CA ASP A 285 -20.97 14.28 10.89
C ASP A 285 -20.55 15.18 12.06
N LEU A 286 -20.32 16.47 11.77
CA LEU A 286 -19.93 17.46 12.76
C LEU A 286 -21.05 18.46 12.99
N THR A 287 -21.40 18.68 14.26
CA THR A 287 -22.31 19.77 14.66
C THR A 287 -21.57 20.75 15.55
N ILE A 288 -21.58 22.03 15.17
CA ILE A 288 -21.02 23.14 15.95
C ILE A 288 -22.01 24.30 16.00
N ASN A 289 -21.72 25.28 16.84
CA ASN A 289 -22.45 26.54 16.85
C ASN A 289 -21.74 27.55 15.94
N GLU A 290 -22.49 28.53 15.42
CA GLU A 290 -21.90 29.66 14.70
C GLU A 290 -20.84 30.36 15.56
N ASN A 291 -19.84 30.95 14.89
CA ASN A 291 -18.67 31.56 15.52
C ASN A 291 -17.78 30.60 16.33
N GLY A 292 -18.11 29.30 16.36
CA GLY A 292 -17.30 28.25 16.95
C GLY A 292 -16.31 27.62 15.98
N THR A 293 -15.40 26.81 16.53
CA THR A 293 -14.49 25.95 15.78
C THR A 293 -14.78 24.50 16.16
N GLY A 294 -14.74 23.60 15.18
CA GLY A 294 -14.83 22.16 15.39
C GLY A 294 -13.60 21.43 14.88
N GLU A 295 -13.38 20.23 15.39
CA GLU A 295 -12.30 19.35 14.95
C GLU A 295 -12.88 18.02 14.43
N VAL A 296 -12.32 17.53 13.34
CA VAL A 296 -12.65 16.21 12.76
C VAL A 296 -11.33 15.46 12.58
N VAL A 297 -11.25 14.26 13.13
CA VAL A 297 -10.09 13.39 12.93
C VAL A 297 -10.36 12.49 11.72
N VAL A 298 -9.44 12.48 10.77
CA VAL A 298 -9.52 11.63 9.58
C VAL A 298 -8.34 10.66 9.59
N LEU A 299 -8.67 9.38 9.52
CA LEU A 299 -7.70 8.30 9.42
C LEU A 299 -7.53 7.89 7.96
N ILE A 300 -6.29 7.97 7.50
CA ILE A 300 -5.88 7.67 6.13
C ILE A 300 -4.80 6.59 6.16
N ASP A 301 -4.83 5.70 5.19
CA ASP A 301 -3.79 4.70 5.01
C ASP A 301 -3.58 4.38 3.54
N ASP A 302 -2.40 3.89 3.22
CA ASP A 302 -2.05 3.43 1.89
C ASP A 302 -1.18 2.18 1.99
N LEU A 303 -1.44 1.21 1.12
CA LEU A 303 -0.77 -0.08 1.21
C LEU A 303 0.71 0.05 0.84
N GLU A 304 1.02 0.79 -0.23
CA GLU A 304 2.34 0.89 -0.81
C GLU A 304 3.18 2.04 -0.20
N LEU A 305 2.55 3.17 0.11
CA LEU A 305 3.20 4.41 0.50
C LEU A 305 3.12 4.70 2.00
N GLY A 306 4.08 5.47 2.51
CA GLY A 306 3.95 6.05 3.85
C GLY A 306 3.03 7.26 3.83
N SER A 307 2.31 7.54 4.92
CA SER A 307 1.37 8.66 5.03
C SER A 307 1.95 10.05 4.73
N SER A 308 3.27 10.24 4.86
CA SER A 308 3.96 11.47 4.46
C SER A 308 4.07 11.67 2.95
N GLN A 309 3.73 10.66 2.15
CA GLN A 309 3.70 10.69 0.68
C GLN A 309 2.29 10.87 0.14
N LEU A 310 1.27 10.88 1.02
CA LEU A 310 -0.12 11.07 0.65
C LEU A 310 -0.51 12.55 0.72
N GLU A 311 -1.19 13.02 -0.32
CA GLU A 311 -1.72 14.37 -0.39
C GLU A 311 -3.19 14.36 0.00
N MET A 312 -3.61 15.30 0.86
CA MET A 312 -5.00 15.40 1.33
C MET A 312 -5.56 16.78 1.04
N SER A 313 -6.80 16.82 0.59
CA SER A 313 -7.54 18.05 0.32
C SER A 313 -8.98 17.94 0.85
N ALA A 314 -9.61 19.11 1.00
CA ALA A 314 -10.98 19.23 1.48
C ALA A 314 -11.73 20.31 0.68
N GLU A 315 -13.00 20.05 0.37
CA GLU A 315 -13.88 20.99 -0.32
C GLU A 315 -15.22 21.10 0.40
N SER A 316 -15.81 22.30 0.40
CA SER A 316 -17.13 22.58 0.99
C SER A 316 -18.17 22.78 -0.10
N SER A 317 -19.33 22.13 0.03
CA SER A 317 -20.48 22.34 -0.87
C SER A 317 -21.13 23.72 -0.69
N ASN A 318 -20.82 24.43 0.39
CA ASN A 318 -21.35 25.76 0.69
C ASN A 318 -20.24 26.72 1.16
N PRO A 319 -19.51 27.34 0.21
CA PRO A 319 -18.42 28.26 0.52
C PRO A 319 -18.84 29.54 1.26
N VAL A 320 -20.14 29.89 1.28
CA VAL A 320 -20.65 31.03 2.05
C VAL A 320 -20.67 30.70 3.54
N LEU A 321 -21.13 29.49 3.88
CA LEU A 321 -21.13 28.98 5.25
C LEU A 321 -19.71 28.65 5.73
N LEU A 322 -18.96 27.91 4.91
CA LEU A 322 -17.59 27.51 5.22
C LEU A 322 -16.70 27.71 3.99
N PRO A 323 -15.94 28.81 3.92
CA PRO A 323 -14.94 29.01 2.87
C PRO A 323 -13.77 28.05 3.06
N VAL A 324 -13.01 27.79 1.99
CA VAL A 324 -11.91 26.80 2.02
C VAL A 324 -10.82 27.19 3.02
N GLU A 325 -10.59 28.50 3.23
CA GLU A 325 -9.65 29.02 4.23
C GLU A 325 -10.08 28.73 5.67
N GLY A 326 -11.37 28.39 5.87
CA GLY A 326 -11.91 27.93 7.14
C GLY A 326 -11.64 26.45 7.45
N ILE A 327 -11.00 25.71 6.52
CA ILE A 327 -10.62 24.31 6.70
C ILE A 327 -9.09 24.23 6.76
N ALA A 328 -8.56 23.99 7.95
CA ALA A 328 -7.13 23.71 8.14
C ALA A 328 -6.92 22.21 8.35
N ILE A 329 -5.97 21.62 7.64
CA ILE A 329 -5.63 20.18 7.72
C ILE A 329 -4.24 20.05 8.35
N ASP A 330 -4.08 19.21 9.36
CA ASP A 330 -2.75 18.81 9.85
C ASP A 330 -1.98 18.08 8.74
N PRO A 331 -0.80 18.56 8.32
CA PRO A 331 -0.07 17.98 7.19
C PRO A 331 0.64 16.65 7.52
N TYR A 332 0.67 16.19 8.77
CA TYR A 332 1.50 15.05 9.17
C TYR A 332 0.68 13.88 9.73
N GLY A 333 1.20 12.67 9.51
CA GLY A 333 0.64 11.44 10.05
C GLY A 333 -0.46 10.82 9.19
N SER A 334 -0.79 9.58 9.55
CA SER A 334 -1.97 8.85 9.06
C SER A 334 -3.25 9.26 9.77
N GLU A 335 -3.13 9.89 10.94
CA GLU A 335 -4.22 10.55 11.65
C GLU A 335 -4.08 12.06 11.45
N ARG A 336 -4.98 12.66 10.67
CA ARG A 336 -4.95 14.09 10.35
C ARG A 336 -6.16 14.77 10.95
N THR A 337 -5.91 15.80 11.75
CA THR A 337 -6.98 16.64 12.33
C THR A 337 -7.33 17.77 11.38
N LEU A 338 -8.62 17.90 11.09
CA LEU A 338 -9.21 19.03 10.37
C LEU A 338 -9.79 20.00 11.38
N THR A 339 -9.33 21.24 11.37
CA THR A 339 -9.91 22.34 12.13
C THR A 339 -10.85 23.13 11.22
N ILE A 340 -12.12 23.19 11.60
CA ILE A 340 -13.22 23.77 10.82
C ILE A 340 -13.71 25.04 11.51
N THR A 341 -13.63 26.16 10.81
CA THR A 341 -14.07 27.49 11.27
C THR A 341 -15.01 28.10 10.23
N PRO A 342 -16.34 28.07 10.45
CA PRO A 342 -17.32 28.71 9.58
C PRO A 342 -17.11 30.23 9.46
N SER A 343 -17.72 30.82 8.43
CA SER A 343 -17.88 32.27 8.35
C SER A 343 -18.59 32.82 9.59
N ALA A 344 -18.19 34.01 10.03
CA ALA A 344 -18.80 34.67 11.18
C ALA A 344 -20.32 34.85 10.98
N ASN A 345 -21.10 34.49 12.01
CA ASN A 345 -22.57 34.52 12.05
C ASN A 345 -23.27 33.73 10.93
N ALA A 346 -22.56 32.80 10.27
CA ALA A 346 -23.16 31.91 9.29
C ALA A 346 -23.65 30.63 9.96
N HIS A 347 -24.84 30.19 9.57
CA HIS A 347 -25.48 28.97 10.06
C HIS A 347 -26.09 28.19 8.89
N GLY A 348 -26.41 26.92 9.14
CA GLY A 348 -26.95 26.00 8.14
C GLY A 348 -26.08 24.76 7.95
N GLU A 349 -26.19 24.12 6.80
CA GLU A 349 -25.49 22.88 6.48
C GLU A 349 -24.52 23.05 5.30
N ALA A 350 -23.41 22.32 5.37
CA ALA A 350 -22.48 22.11 4.26
C ALA A 350 -22.04 20.65 4.24
N VAL A 351 -21.93 20.05 3.06
CA VAL A 351 -21.27 18.75 2.89
C VAL A 351 -19.80 19.02 2.63
N ILE A 352 -18.93 18.44 3.45
CA ILE A 352 -17.48 18.55 3.30
C ILE A 352 -16.97 17.27 2.67
N THR A 353 -16.31 17.38 1.52
CA THR A 353 -15.70 16.24 0.81
C THR A 353 -14.21 16.27 1.03
N ILE A 354 -13.70 15.21 1.62
CA ILE A 354 -12.29 14.95 1.87
C ILE A 354 -11.75 14.02 0.80
N SER A 355 -10.56 14.31 0.32
CA SER A 355 -9.88 13.52 -0.70
C SER A 355 -8.45 13.23 -0.28
N VAL A 356 -7.99 12.01 -0.55
CA VAL A 356 -6.60 11.58 -0.33
C VAL A 356 -6.08 10.94 -1.61
N SER A 357 -4.91 11.37 -2.08
CA SER A 357 -4.24 10.83 -3.26
C SER A 357 -2.83 10.37 -2.95
N ASP A 358 -2.41 9.29 -3.62
CA ASP A 358 -1.04 8.77 -3.65
C ASP A 358 -0.23 9.29 -4.86
N GLY A 359 -0.85 10.15 -5.69
CA GLY A 359 -0.31 10.70 -6.94
C GLY A 359 -0.66 9.93 -8.21
N VAL A 360 -1.27 8.75 -8.08
CA VAL A 360 -1.76 7.89 -9.18
C VAL A 360 -3.28 7.73 -9.08
N ASP A 361 -3.75 7.27 -7.91
CA ASP A 361 -5.15 7.05 -7.57
C ASP A 361 -5.57 7.98 -6.40
N GLN A 362 -6.88 7.97 -6.11
CA GLN A 362 -7.49 8.81 -5.08
C GLN A 362 -8.73 8.14 -4.49
N ASP A 363 -8.94 8.29 -3.19
CA ASP A 363 -10.21 8.00 -2.51
C ASP A 363 -10.80 9.28 -1.92
N SER A 364 -12.11 9.28 -1.70
CA SER A 364 -12.83 10.41 -1.11
C SER A 364 -13.92 9.98 -0.15
N ARG A 365 -14.14 10.78 0.89
CA ARG A 365 -15.21 10.62 1.88
C ARG A 365 -15.85 11.95 2.18
N ALA A 366 -17.16 11.93 2.41
CA ALA A 366 -17.90 13.13 2.75
C ALA A 366 -18.56 12.98 4.12
N PHE A 367 -18.66 14.10 4.84
CA PHE A 367 -19.43 14.23 6.07
C PHE A 367 -20.21 15.55 6.05
N THR A 368 -21.27 15.63 6.85
CA THR A 368 -22.11 16.81 6.97
C THR A 368 -21.63 17.69 8.10
N LEU A 369 -21.38 18.96 7.81
CA LEU A 369 -21.23 20.01 8.80
C LEU A 369 -22.58 20.68 9.04
N THR A 370 -23.05 20.67 10.28
CA THR A 370 -24.19 21.47 10.75
C THR A 370 -23.69 22.60 11.65
N VAL A 371 -23.98 23.84 11.27
CA VAL A 371 -23.69 25.02 12.08
C VAL A 371 -24.99 25.59 12.62
N ASN A 372 -25.19 25.45 13.93
CA ASN A 372 -26.37 25.95 14.62
C ASN A 372 -26.31 27.47 14.77
N GLU A 373 -27.42 28.14 14.50
CA GLU A 373 -27.63 29.52 14.89
C GLU A 373 -27.67 29.62 16.43
N VAL A 374 -26.95 30.60 16.98
CA VAL A 374 -26.94 30.95 18.40
C VAL A 374 -27.38 32.39 18.51
N ASN A 375 -28.55 32.59 19.12
CA ASN A 375 -29.06 33.94 19.35
C ASN A 375 -28.05 34.79 20.15
N ASP A 376 -27.56 35.86 19.52
CA ASP A 376 -26.70 36.89 20.12
C ASP A 376 -27.53 38.10 20.57
N PRO A 377 -28.14 38.07 21.78
CA PRO A 377 -28.99 39.17 22.21
C PRO A 377 -28.18 40.44 22.45
N THR A 378 -28.71 41.56 21.98
CA THR A 378 -28.15 42.87 22.31
C THR A 378 -28.28 43.15 23.80
N ILE A 379 -27.18 43.45 24.46
CA ILE A 379 -27.15 43.83 25.88
C ILE A 379 -26.78 45.31 25.96
N LEU A 380 -27.64 46.11 26.59
CA LEU A 380 -27.35 47.50 26.93
C LEU A 380 -27.09 47.61 28.44
N SER A 381 -25.97 48.22 28.80
CA SER A 381 -25.60 48.55 30.17
C SER A 381 -25.51 50.06 30.34
N VAL A 382 -25.86 50.54 31.53
CA VAL A 382 -25.70 51.94 31.90
C VAL A 382 -24.96 51.99 33.23
N ALA A 383 -23.80 52.63 33.23
CA ALA A 383 -22.95 52.75 34.40
C ALA A 383 -22.68 54.22 34.74
N ARG A 384 -22.46 54.51 36.02
CA ARG A 384 -22.03 55.83 36.49
C ARG A 384 -20.60 55.74 37.01
N GLY A 385 -19.69 56.52 36.43
CA GLY A 385 -18.28 56.59 36.82
C GLY A 385 -18.08 57.32 38.15
N GLY A 386 -16.91 57.12 38.78
CA GLY A 386 -16.55 57.77 40.05
C GLY A 386 -16.41 59.30 39.99
N ASN A 387 -16.25 59.84 38.78
CA ASN A 387 -16.28 61.27 38.48
C ASN A 387 -17.70 61.82 38.26
N GLY A 388 -18.73 60.97 38.30
CA GLY A 388 -20.14 61.34 38.12
C GLY A 388 -20.66 61.24 36.69
N GLU A 389 -19.81 60.94 35.70
CA GLU A 389 -20.19 60.73 34.30
C GLU A 389 -21.03 59.46 34.12
N LEU A 390 -21.91 59.45 33.11
CA LEU A 390 -22.76 58.31 32.78
C LEU A 390 -22.32 57.72 31.45
N THR A 391 -22.14 56.41 31.40
CA THR A 391 -21.70 55.69 30.21
C THR A 391 -22.77 54.70 29.81
N VAL A 392 -23.17 54.73 28.55
CA VAL A 392 -24.07 53.76 27.93
C VAL A 392 -23.23 52.85 27.06
N GLU A 393 -23.17 51.57 27.40
CA GLU A 393 -22.44 50.57 26.62
C GLU A 393 -23.44 49.58 26.05
N TRP A 394 -23.19 49.13 24.84
CA TRP A 394 -23.92 48.00 24.29
C TRP A 394 -22.99 47.07 23.53
N VAL A 395 -23.36 45.79 23.56
CA VAL A 395 -22.68 44.69 22.88
C VAL A 395 -23.73 43.89 22.08
N GLY A 396 -23.31 43.27 20.98
CA GLY A 396 -24.23 42.59 20.04
C GLY A 396 -24.77 43.48 18.91
N GLY A 397 -24.11 44.60 18.60
CA GLY A 397 -24.47 45.48 17.48
C GLY A 397 -25.74 46.32 17.70
N GLY A 398 -26.26 46.91 16.62
CA GLY A 398 -27.46 47.74 16.61
C GLY A 398 -27.23 49.25 16.75
N VAL A 399 -28.29 50.02 16.54
CA VAL A 399 -28.31 51.49 16.58
C VAL A 399 -28.77 51.96 17.95
N LEU A 400 -27.93 52.76 18.62
CA LEU A 400 -28.33 53.43 19.86
C LEU A 400 -29.40 54.48 19.55
N GLN A 401 -30.52 54.40 20.24
CA GLN A 401 -31.58 55.40 20.20
C GLN A 401 -31.79 56.03 21.57
N SER A 402 -32.17 57.30 21.57
CA SER A 402 -32.58 58.01 22.79
C SER A 402 -34.01 58.54 22.69
N SER A 403 -34.66 58.70 23.84
CA SER A 403 -36.00 59.27 23.98
C SER A 403 -36.11 60.07 25.27
N THR A 404 -36.96 61.10 25.28
CA THR A 404 -37.28 61.87 26.49
C THR A 404 -38.65 61.52 27.08
N ASP A 405 -39.47 60.74 26.37
CA ASP A 405 -40.87 60.47 26.72
C ASP A 405 -41.25 58.98 26.62
N LEU A 406 -40.30 58.10 26.28
CA LEU A 406 -40.47 56.67 25.98
C LEU A 406 -41.35 56.36 24.75
N LYS A 407 -41.80 57.36 23.99
CA LYS A 407 -42.68 57.22 22.83
C LYS A 407 -41.96 57.59 21.53
N SER A 408 -41.25 58.71 21.56
CA SER A 408 -40.54 59.29 20.42
C SER A 408 -39.08 58.90 20.54
N TRP A 409 -38.62 58.00 19.67
CA TRP A 409 -37.25 57.49 19.67
C TRP A 409 -36.49 58.02 18.46
N GLN A 410 -35.27 58.48 18.67
CA GLN A 410 -34.38 58.98 17.62
C GLN A 410 -33.02 58.31 17.72
N ALA A 411 -32.43 57.98 16.56
CA ALA A 411 -31.06 57.50 16.49
C ALA A 411 -30.10 58.55 17.06
N VAL A 412 -29.14 58.11 17.85
CA VAL A 412 -28.05 58.94 18.33
C VAL A 412 -26.97 58.93 17.24
N GLU A 413 -26.94 59.96 16.41
CA GLU A 413 -26.00 60.05 15.29
C GLU A 413 -24.55 59.98 15.77
N GLY A 414 -23.75 59.13 15.11
CA GLY A 414 -22.33 58.95 15.42
C GLY A 414 -22.04 58.26 16.75
N ALA A 415 -23.04 57.66 17.41
CA ALA A 415 -22.81 56.93 18.66
C ALA A 415 -21.94 55.69 18.44
N SER A 416 -20.87 55.58 19.21
CA SER A 416 -20.03 54.38 19.35
C SER A 416 -20.13 53.86 20.79
N SER A 417 -20.14 52.55 20.98
CA SER A 417 -20.05 51.94 22.31
C SER A 417 -18.58 51.94 22.77
N PRO A 418 -18.26 52.47 23.98
CA PRO A 418 -19.13 53.11 24.96
C PRO A 418 -19.51 54.57 24.59
N PHE A 419 -20.78 54.95 24.80
CA PHE A 419 -21.30 56.29 24.54
C PHE A 419 -21.38 57.12 25.84
N PRO A 420 -20.69 58.26 25.94
CA PRO A 420 -20.81 59.14 27.10
C PRO A 420 -22.15 59.88 27.05
N ALA A 421 -22.91 59.80 28.14
CA ALA A 421 -24.16 60.52 28.32
C ALA A 421 -24.01 61.56 29.44
N ASP A 422 -24.52 62.77 29.19
CA ASP A 422 -24.44 63.85 30.16
C ASP A 422 -25.54 63.68 31.24
N PRO A 423 -25.18 63.47 32.52
CA PRO A 423 -26.15 63.33 33.61
C PRO A 423 -26.96 64.61 33.88
N ALA A 424 -26.56 65.77 33.34
CA ALA A 424 -27.29 67.02 33.45
C ALA A 424 -28.44 67.19 32.44
N GLU A 425 -28.53 66.32 31.43
CA GLU A 425 -29.63 66.34 30.47
C GLU A 425 -30.97 65.94 31.12
N ALA A 426 -32.09 66.49 30.60
CA ALA A 426 -33.42 66.05 31.00
C ALA A 426 -33.57 64.53 30.79
N ARG A 427 -34.42 63.86 31.59
CA ARG A 427 -34.61 62.39 31.59
C ARG A 427 -34.50 61.80 30.18
N LYS A 428 -33.35 61.18 29.87
CA LYS A 428 -33.11 60.45 28.64
C LYS A 428 -33.18 58.95 28.91
N TYR A 429 -33.91 58.26 28.05
CA TYR A 429 -34.03 56.81 28.01
C TYR A 429 -33.24 56.31 26.81
N PHE A 430 -32.50 55.22 26.98
CA PHE A 430 -31.71 54.61 25.92
C PHE A 430 -32.25 53.22 25.60
N ARG A 431 -32.21 52.87 24.32
CA ARG A 431 -32.40 51.49 23.84
C ARG A 431 -31.47 51.26 22.66
N VAL A 432 -31.20 50.00 22.38
CA VAL A 432 -30.54 49.59 21.14
C VAL A 432 -31.54 48.80 20.33
N ILE A 433 -31.61 49.09 19.03
CA ILE A 433 -32.40 48.32 18.09
C ILE A 433 -31.46 47.66 17.10
N LEU A 434 -31.63 46.34 16.90
CA LEU A 434 -31.09 45.64 15.74
C LEU A 434 -31.91 46.10 14.53
N GLU A 435 -31.25 46.51 13.44
CA GLU A 435 -31.96 46.81 12.19
C GLU A 435 -32.45 45.53 11.51
#